data_AF-A0A1G4SZJ1-F1
#
_entry.id   AF-A0A1G4SZJ1-F1
#
_cell.length_a   1.000
_cell.length_b   1.000
_cell.length_c   1.000
_cell.angle_alpha   90.00
_cell.angle_beta   90.00
_cell.angle_gamma   90.00
#
_symmetry.space_group_name_H-M   'P 1'
#
loop_
_entity.id
_entity.type
_entity.pdbx_description
1 polymer ?
#
loop_
_entity_poly.entity_id
_entity_poly.type
_entity_poly.pdbx_seq_one_letter_code
_entity_poly.pdbx_strand_id
1 'polypeptide(L)'
;NTQVIPASWVRESTTTYSSAKRIRQGYGYLWWTLPEDIWGKNAFYASGYGGQIIAVVPAKRLVVVQTVDLSQNPKGVRTSAFIDFLKAIASASRQRVGPQRMMTEHPESRQIAAQARGRSMVGRGAQQFKYVGRNEGQLTGPAIKAVLNQQFN
;
A
#
# COMPACT_ATOMS: atom_id res chain seq x y z
N ASN A 1 12.74 16.10 -8.31
CA ASN A 1 12.25 15.50 -7.05
C ASN A 1 13.42 15.56 -6.07
N THR A 2 13.34 16.38 -5.04
CA THR A 2 14.48 16.67 -4.15
C THR A 2 14.21 16.04 -2.78
N GLN A 3 15.15 15.23 -2.30
CA GLN A 3 15.05 14.64 -0.97
C GLN A 3 15.33 15.72 0.09
N VAL A 4 14.35 15.98 0.95
CA VAL A 4 14.44 17.03 1.98
C VAL A 4 15.04 16.51 3.29
N ILE A 5 14.85 15.22 3.58
CA ILE A 5 15.37 14.56 4.79
C ILE A 5 15.97 13.18 4.45
N PRO A 6 16.94 12.67 5.24
CA PRO A 6 17.51 11.35 5.02
C PRO A 6 16.47 10.23 5.11
N ALA A 7 16.55 9.23 4.23
CA ALA A 7 15.70 8.04 4.31
C ALA A 7 15.91 7.24 5.61
N SER A 8 17.09 7.33 6.23
CA SER A 8 17.37 6.78 7.56
C SER A 8 16.52 7.45 8.62
N TRP A 9 16.41 8.78 8.59
CA TRP A 9 15.58 9.54 9.52
C TRP A 9 14.11 9.16 9.42
N VAL A 10 13.59 8.94 8.20
CA VAL A 10 12.22 8.43 8.03
C VAL A 10 12.05 7.09 8.76
N ARG A 11 12.93 6.12 8.51
CA ARG A 11 12.87 4.80 9.16
C ARG A 11 12.94 4.90 10.68
N GLU A 12 13.92 5.64 11.19
CA GLU A 12 14.12 5.86 12.62
C GLU A 12 12.89 6.51 13.24
N SER A 13 12.40 7.61 12.65
CA SER A 13 11.25 8.36 13.15
C SER A 13 9.95 7.55 13.20
N THR A 14 9.83 6.51 12.36
CA THR A 14 8.64 5.65 12.26
C THR A 14 8.85 4.25 12.86
N THR A 15 9.98 4.00 13.52
CA THR A 15 10.25 2.73 14.21
C THR A 15 9.52 2.67 15.55
N THR A 16 8.95 1.51 15.89
CA THR A 16 8.31 1.31 17.18
C THR A 16 9.34 1.30 18.32
N TYR A 17 9.23 2.22 19.27
CA TYR A 17 10.04 2.24 20.50
C TYR A 17 9.23 1.89 21.75
N SER A 18 7.91 2.10 21.73
CA SER A 18 7.02 1.71 22.82
C SER A 18 5.78 0.99 22.30
N SER A 19 5.19 0.12 23.12
CA SER A 19 4.04 -0.71 22.73
C SER A 19 2.77 -0.31 23.48
N ALA A 20 1.69 -0.09 22.75
CA ALA A 20 0.34 0.11 23.25
C ALA A 20 -0.47 -1.18 23.05
N LYS A 21 -0.12 -2.22 23.84
CA LYS A 21 -0.62 -3.59 23.66
C LYS A 21 -2.15 -3.69 23.60
N ARG A 22 -2.87 -2.92 24.43
CA ARG A 22 -4.35 -2.92 24.48
C ARG A 22 -5.02 -2.60 23.14
N ILE A 23 -4.38 -1.77 22.33
CA ILE A 23 -4.90 -1.36 21.00
C ILE A 23 -4.11 -1.98 19.85
N ARG A 24 -3.19 -2.93 20.15
CA ARG A 24 -2.30 -3.60 19.18
C ARG A 24 -1.53 -2.61 18.28
N GLN A 25 -1.07 -1.50 18.85
CA GLN A 25 -0.27 -0.51 18.15
C GLN A 25 1.06 -0.28 18.87
N GLY A 26 2.01 0.27 18.15
CA GLY A 26 3.24 0.80 18.72
C GLY A 26 3.30 2.31 18.58
N TYR A 27 4.36 2.88 19.11
CA TYR A 27 4.62 4.30 19.01
C TYR A 27 6.12 4.56 18.82
N GLY A 28 6.42 5.50 17.93
CA GLY A 28 7.77 5.94 17.61
C GLY A 28 7.82 7.44 17.42
N TYR A 29 8.57 8.14 18.26
CA TYR A 29 8.62 9.61 18.31
C TYR A 29 7.26 10.30 18.30
N LEU A 30 6.75 10.72 17.13
CA LEU A 30 5.46 11.41 16.97
C LEU A 30 4.45 10.60 16.14
N TRP A 31 4.74 9.32 15.93
CA TRP A 31 3.98 8.42 15.06
C TRP A 31 3.44 7.22 15.83
N TRP A 32 2.19 6.88 15.56
CA TRP A 32 1.61 5.58 15.89
C TRP A 32 1.99 4.58 14.81
N THR A 33 2.50 3.42 15.20
CA THR A 33 2.82 2.32 14.28
C THR A 33 1.71 1.28 14.29
N LEU A 34 1.39 0.78 13.10
CA LEU A 34 0.26 -0.11 12.86
C LEU A 34 0.73 -1.58 12.75
N PRO A 35 -0.10 -2.54 13.17
CA PRO A 35 0.26 -3.95 13.18
C PRO A 35 0.49 -4.50 11.75
N GLU A 36 1.66 -5.09 11.51
CA GLU A 36 2.08 -5.51 10.17
C GLU A 36 1.19 -6.60 9.56
N ASP A 37 0.59 -7.47 10.38
CA ASP A 37 -0.34 -8.53 9.94
C ASP A 37 -1.60 -7.97 9.27
N ILE A 38 -1.97 -6.73 9.59
CA ILE A 38 -3.17 -6.06 9.04
C ILE A 38 -2.78 -5.08 7.93
N TRP A 39 -1.70 -4.33 8.13
CA TRP A 39 -1.38 -3.16 7.31
C TRP A 39 -0.20 -3.36 6.35
N GLY A 40 0.53 -4.48 6.51
CA GLY A 40 1.83 -4.67 5.89
C GLY A 40 2.94 -3.90 6.61
N LYS A 41 4.18 -4.12 6.17
CA LYS A 41 5.37 -3.57 6.83
C LYS A 41 5.37 -2.05 6.87
N ASN A 42 5.81 -1.51 8.00
CA ASN A 42 6.09 -0.09 8.22
C ASN A 42 4.88 0.84 7.97
N ALA A 43 3.66 0.43 8.33
CA ALA A 43 2.50 1.31 8.30
C ALA A 43 2.45 2.17 9.57
N PHE A 44 2.17 3.46 9.43
CA PHE A 44 2.17 4.41 10.55
C PHE A 44 1.24 5.59 10.29
N TYR A 45 0.83 6.28 11.34
CA TYR A 45 -0.01 7.47 11.26
C TYR A 45 0.25 8.46 12.40
N ALA A 46 -0.06 9.74 12.17
CA ALA A 46 -0.06 10.76 13.20
C ALA A 46 -1.50 11.25 13.40
N SER A 47 -1.92 11.40 14.66
CA SER A 47 -3.28 11.85 15.02
C SER A 47 -3.19 13.15 15.79
N GLY A 48 -3.72 14.21 15.19
CA GLY A 48 -3.88 15.53 15.78
C GLY A 48 -5.26 15.75 16.40
N TYR A 49 -5.37 16.88 17.09
CA TYR A 49 -6.61 17.32 17.72
C TYR A 49 -7.78 17.41 16.73
N GLY A 50 -8.98 17.02 17.16
CA GLY A 50 -10.18 17.17 16.33
C GLY A 50 -10.33 16.21 15.16
N GLY A 51 -9.39 15.27 14.97
CA GLY A 51 -9.43 14.29 13.88
C GLY A 51 -8.59 14.66 12.66
N GLN A 52 -7.61 15.55 12.79
CA GLN A 52 -6.59 15.77 11.76
C GLN A 52 -5.65 14.56 11.73
N ILE A 53 -5.61 13.80 10.64
CA ILE A 53 -4.84 12.56 10.59
C ILE A 53 -4.10 12.43 9.26
N ILE A 54 -2.84 12.00 9.31
CA ILE A 54 -2.10 11.52 8.15
C ILE A 54 -1.67 10.08 8.41
N ALA A 55 -1.94 9.19 7.46
CA ALA A 55 -1.50 7.80 7.49
C ALA A 55 -0.73 7.43 6.24
N VAL A 56 0.31 6.62 6.42
CA VAL A 56 1.17 6.10 5.36
C VAL A 56 1.17 4.58 5.45
N VAL A 57 0.87 3.92 4.34
CA VAL A 57 0.85 2.46 4.22
C VAL A 57 1.76 2.05 3.05
N PRO A 58 3.08 1.92 3.29
CA PRO A 58 4.07 1.69 2.23
C PRO A 58 3.81 0.44 1.40
N ALA A 59 3.38 -0.65 2.04
CA ALA A 59 3.04 -1.91 1.39
C ALA A 59 1.92 -1.77 0.33
N LYS A 60 1.13 -0.69 0.40
CA LYS A 60 0.03 -0.39 -0.53
C LYS A 60 0.32 0.85 -1.38
N ARG A 61 1.50 1.46 -1.26
CA ARG A 61 1.88 2.75 -1.88
C ARG A 61 0.82 3.83 -1.64
N LEU A 62 0.27 3.84 -0.42
CA LEU A 62 -0.89 4.65 -0.06
C LEU A 62 -0.51 5.69 0.99
N VAL A 63 -0.99 6.92 0.79
CA VAL A 63 -1.01 7.97 1.80
C VAL A 63 -2.45 8.49 1.87
N VAL A 64 -3.01 8.59 3.06
CA VAL A 64 -4.36 9.13 3.29
C VAL A 64 -4.28 10.25 4.31
N VAL A 65 -4.94 11.37 4.01
CA VAL A 65 -5.02 12.53 4.88
C VAL A 65 -6.48 12.83 5.16
N GLN A 66 -6.82 13.02 6.43
CA GLN A 66 -8.10 13.55 6.88
C GLN A 66 -7.87 14.90 7.53
N THR A 67 -8.62 15.89 7.07
CA THR A 67 -8.74 17.18 7.75
C THR A 67 -10.16 17.41 8.23
N VAL A 68 -10.32 18.08 9.36
CA VAL A 68 -11.63 18.38 9.94
C VAL A 68 -11.73 19.88 10.21
N ASP A 69 -12.76 20.52 9.68
CA ASP A 69 -13.11 21.88 10.07
C ASP A 69 -13.89 21.84 11.39
N LEU A 70 -13.24 22.28 12.47
CA LEU A 70 -13.85 22.27 13.80
C LEU A 70 -14.88 23.38 14.02
N SER A 71 -14.94 24.39 13.13
CA SER A 71 -16.03 25.36 13.16
C SER A 71 -17.35 24.72 12.74
N GLN A 72 -17.29 23.76 11.79
CA GLN A 72 -18.45 23.05 11.26
C GLN A 72 -18.72 21.74 12.01
N ASN A 73 -17.67 21.09 12.53
CA ASN A 73 -17.79 19.90 13.37
C ASN A 73 -17.01 20.08 14.69
N PRO A 74 -17.58 20.78 15.68
CA PRO A 74 -16.91 21.04 16.96
C PRO A 74 -16.54 19.77 17.74
N LYS A 75 -17.23 18.65 17.50
CA LYS A 75 -16.94 17.37 18.15
C LYS A 75 -15.75 16.65 17.52
N GLY A 76 -15.31 17.09 16.34
CA GLY A 76 -14.25 16.46 15.57
C GLY A 76 -14.65 15.07 15.05
N VAL A 77 -13.64 14.34 14.57
CA VAL A 77 -13.79 12.95 14.11
C VAL A 77 -12.88 12.05 14.92
N ARG A 78 -13.42 10.94 15.43
CA ARG A 78 -12.65 9.98 16.24
C ARG A 78 -11.60 9.28 15.37
N THR A 79 -10.40 9.11 15.91
CA THR A 79 -9.30 8.38 15.24
C THR A 79 -9.72 6.98 14.82
N SER A 80 -10.56 6.27 15.58
CA SER A 80 -11.01 4.93 15.19
C SER A 80 -11.85 4.94 13.91
N ALA A 81 -12.68 5.96 13.68
CA ALA A 81 -13.49 6.07 12.47
C ALA A 81 -12.59 6.22 11.23
N PHE A 82 -11.54 7.05 11.35
CA PHE A 82 -10.51 7.14 10.32
C PHE A 82 -9.79 5.81 10.10
N ILE A 83 -9.41 5.10 11.17
CA ILE A 83 -8.73 3.81 11.04
C ILE A 83 -9.61 2.78 10.33
N ASP A 84 -10.91 2.75 10.60
CA ASP A 84 -11.84 1.84 9.91
C ASP A 84 -12.02 2.22 8.44
N PHE A 85 -12.10 3.52 8.14
CA PHE A 85 -12.10 4.01 6.76
C PHE A 85 -10.80 3.67 6.01
N LEU A 86 -9.65 3.83 6.67
CA LEU A 86 -8.35 3.49 6.11
C LEU A 86 -8.25 1.98 5.81
N LYS A 87 -8.83 1.11 6.66
CA LYS A 87 -8.91 -0.34 6.40
C LYS A 87 -9.71 -0.62 5.13
N ALA A 88 -10.82 0.07 4.93
CA ALA A 88 -11.65 -0.08 3.73
C ALA A 88 -10.88 0.33 2.47
N ILE A 89 -10.21 1.48 2.47
CA ILE A 89 -9.36 1.92 1.35
C ILE A 89 -8.24 0.92 1.11
N ALA A 90 -7.54 0.50 2.17
CA ALA A 90 -6.43 -0.43 2.08
C ALA A 90 -6.84 -1.79 1.50
N SER A 91 -8.05 -2.25 1.81
CA SER A 91 -8.60 -3.51 1.28
C SER A 91 -9.03 -3.38 -0.19
N ALA A 92 -9.54 -2.21 -0.59
CA ALA A 92 -9.90 -1.90 -1.97
C ALA A 92 -8.69 -1.59 -2.87
N SER A 93 -7.57 -1.14 -2.30
CA SER A 93 -6.35 -0.89 -3.05
C SER A 93 -5.78 -2.21 -3.59
N ARG A 94 -5.85 -2.41 -4.91
CA ARG A 94 -5.25 -3.58 -5.57
C ARG A 94 -3.78 -3.68 -5.19
N GLN A 95 -3.36 -4.82 -4.66
CA GLN A 95 -1.94 -5.11 -4.54
C GLN A 95 -1.34 -5.16 -5.93
N ARG A 96 -0.50 -4.18 -6.27
CA ARG A 96 0.48 -4.41 -7.32
C ARG A 96 1.53 -5.31 -6.71
N VAL A 97 1.42 -6.60 -6.98
CA VAL A 97 2.55 -7.51 -6.88
C VAL A 97 3.62 -6.91 -7.80
N GLY A 98 4.60 -6.21 -7.21
CA GLY A 98 5.81 -5.85 -7.96
C GLY A 98 6.44 -7.15 -8.48
N PRO A 99 7.32 -7.12 -9.49
CA PRO A 99 7.97 -8.32 -9.97
C PRO A 99 8.76 -8.93 -8.80
N GLN A 100 8.12 -9.87 -8.10
CA GLN A 100 8.79 -10.83 -7.26
C GLN A 100 9.83 -11.42 -8.19
N ARG A 101 11.10 -11.38 -7.78
CA ARG A 101 12.15 -12.20 -8.37
C ARG A 101 11.52 -13.50 -8.84
N MET A 102 11.47 -13.69 -10.15
CA MET A 102 11.47 -15.01 -10.77
C MET A 102 12.76 -15.64 -10.24
N MET A 103 12.66 -16.24 -9.05
CA MET A 103 13.78 -16.87 -8.40
C MET A 103 13.94 -18.19 -9.12
N THR A 104 14.70 -18.11 -10.21
CA THR A 104 15.41 -19.18 -10.91
C THR A 104 14.57 -20.38 -11.32
N GLU A 105 14.34 -20.46 -12.63
CA GLU A 105 14.16 -21.72 -13.36
C GLU A 105 15.07 -22.79 -12.76
N HIS A 106 14.47 -23.84 -12.19
CA HIS A 106 15.16 -25.04 -11.75
C HIS A 106 15.62 -25.82 -13.00
N PRO A 107 16.88 -26.30 -13.10
CA PRO A 107 17.44 -26.87 -14.33
C PRO A 107 16.68 -28.09 -14.90
N GLU A 108 15.85 -28.75 -14.09
CA GLU A 108 15.08 -29.94 -14.51
C GLU A 108 13.86 -29.61 -15.40
N SER A 109 13.39 -28.37 -15.39
CA SER A 109 12.23 -27.96 -16.21
C SER A 109 12.51 -27.99 -17.73
N ARG A 110 13.79 -28.04 -18.14
CA ARG A 110 14.18 -28.22 -19.55
C ARG A 110 13.99 -29.64 -20.07
N GLN A 111 13.99 -30.67 -19.20
CA GLN A 111 13.83 -32.05 -19.65
C GLN A 111 12.37 -32.39 -20.00
N ILE A 112 11.41 -31.79 -19.30
CA ILE A 112 9.97 -32.05 -19.52
C ILE A 112 9.51 -31.44 -20.85
N ALA A 113 10.06 -30.27 -21.25
CA ALA A 113 9.73 -29.63 -22.52
C ALA A 113 10.37 -30.33 -23.74
N ALA A 114 11.48 -31.06 -23.55
CA ALA A 114 12.12 -31.82 -24.64
C ALA A 114 11.36 -33.11 -24.97
N GLN A 115 10.68 -33.73 -23.99
CA GLN A 115 9.94 -34.98 -24.18
C GLN A 115 8.55 -34.78 -24.82
N ALA A 116 8.05 -33.54 -24.89
CA ALA A 116 6.77 -33.24 -25.54
C ALA A 116 6.86 -33.07 -27.08
N ARG A 117 8.05 -33.07 -27.68
CA ARG A 117 8.25 -32.87 -29.14
C ARG A 117 8.05 -34.14 -29.99
N GLY A 118 7.12 -35.02 -29.62
CA GLY A 118 6.93 -36.30 -30.31
C GLY A 118 5.48 -36.76 -30.50
N ARG A 119 4.47 -36.04 -30.03
CA ARG A 119 3.06 -36.45 -30.21
C ARG A 119 2.20 -35.30 -30.70
N SER A 120 1.87 -35.35 -31.99
CA SER A 120 0.76 -34.60 -32.58
C SER A 120 -0.54 -35.05 -31.92
N MET A 121 -1.23 -34.12 -31.26
CA MET A 121 -2.67 -34.23 -31.04
C MET A 121 -3.32 -32.90 -31.43
N VAL A 122 -4.12 -32.99 -32.48
CA VAL A 122 -5.06 -31.97 -32.93
C VAL A 122 -6.15 -31.84 -31.87
N GLY A 123 -6.27 -30.67 -31.24
CA GLY A 123 -7.26 -30.40 -30.20
C GLY A 123 -7.54 -28.91 -30.06
N ARG A 124 -8.78 -28.53 -30.36
CA ARG A 124 -9.32 -27.17 -30.43
C ARG A 124 -9.16 -26.36 -29.14
N GLY A 125 -8.88 -25.06 -29.28
CA GLY A 125 -9.21 -24.04 -28.27
C GLY A 125 -8.04 -23.34 -27.58
N ALA A 126 -7.23 -22.56 -28.32
CA ALA A 126 -6.27 -21.63 -27.73
C ALA A 126 -6.84 -20.19 -27.77
N GLN A 127 -7.34 -19.68 -26.65
CA GLN A 127 -7.43 -18.23 -26.45
C GLN A 127 -6.04 -17.71 -26.10
N GLN A 128 -5.41 -17.06 -27.07
CA GLN A 128 -4.14 -16.37 -26.92
C GLN A 128 -4.35 -15.05 -26.15
N PHE A 129 -3.78 -14.91 -24.96
CA PHE A 129 -3.61 -13.59 -24.36
C PHE A 129 -2.34 -12.95 -24.93
N LYS A 130 -2.53 -11.99 -25.83
CA LYS A 130 -1.48 -11.20 -26.46
C LYS A 130 -1.00 -10.13 -25.46
N TYR A 131 0.21 -10.28 -24.93
CA TYR A 131 0.86 -9.21 -24.16
C TYR A 131 1.45 -8.19 -25.15
N VAL A 132 0.86 -7.00 -25.24
CA VAL A 132 1.41 -5.89 -26.01
C VAL A 132 2.11 -4.95 -25.02
N GLY A 133 3.43 -5.09 -24.92
CA GLY A 133 4.27 -4.14 -24.20
C GLY A 133 5.04 -3.27 -25.18
N ARG A 134 4.66 -1.99 -25.32
CA ARG A 134 5.57 -0.84 -25.50
C ARG A 134 4.79 0.48 -25.57
N ASN A 135 5.14 1.45 -24.74
CA ASN A 135 5.92 2.62 -25.18
C ASN A 135 6.24 3.56 -24.03
N GLU A 136 7.53 3.86 -23.95
CA GLU A 136 8.11 5.01 -23.28
C GLU A 136 7.46 6.28 -23.82
N GLY A 137 7.04 7.13 -22.91
CA GLY A 137 6.30 8.34 -23.20
C GLY A 137 5.89 8.99 -21.89
N GLN A 138 6.85 9.64 -21.23
CA GLN A 138 6.65 10.82 -20.39
C GLN A 138 5.37 10.81 -19.52
N LEU A 139 5.42 10.17 -18.36
CA LEU A 139 4.48 10.44 -17.27
C LEU A 139 5.19 11.28 -16.20
N THR A 140 5.21 12.59 -16.45
CA THR A 140 5.05 13.59 -15.40
C THR A 140 3.75 13.27 -14.63
N GLY A 141 3.74 13.47 -13.30
CA GLY A 141 2.76 12.88 -12.36
C GLY A 141 1.27 13.04 -12.71
N PRO A 142 0.40 12.29 -12.01
CA PRO A 142 0.02 12.70 -10.66
C PRO A 142 0.07 11.56 -9.64
N ALA A 143 0.64 11.85 -8.46
CA ALA A 143 0.33 11.08 -7.26
C ALA A 143 -1.17 11.25 -6.97
N ILE A 144 -1.85 10.13 -6.73
CA ILE A 144 -3.26 10.11 -6.36
C ILE A 144 -3.42 10.91 -5.05
N LYS A 145 -3.92 12.14 -5.15
CA LYS A 145 -4.50 12.87 -4.01
C LYS A 145 -5.93 12.37 -3.85
N ALA A 146 -6.16 11.49 -2.88
CA ALA A 146 -7.51 11.30 -2.35
C ALA A 146 -7.69 12.30 -1.20
N VAL A 147 -8.17 13.50 -1.51
CA VAL A 147 -8.74 14.43 -0.53
C VAL A 147 -10.26 14.29 -0.68
N LEU A 148 -10.88 13.55 0.23
CA LEU A 148 -12.34 13.44 0.29
C LEU A 148 -12.84 14.39 1.38
N ASN A 149 -13.47 15.49 0.94
CA ASN A 149 -14.23 16.37 1.82
C ASN A 149 -15.66 15.81 1.87
N GLN A 150 -16.00 15.02 2.89
CA GLN A 150 -17.38 14.58 3.10
C GLN A 150 -18.10 15.58 4.00
N GLN A 151 -19.00 16.37 3.41
CA GLN A 151 -20.06 17.07 4.13
C GLN A 151 -21.18 16.06 4.40
N PHE A 152 -21.49 15.81 5.67
CA PHE A 152 -22.71 15.12 6.06
C PHE A 152 -23.78 16.18 6.34
N ASN A 153 -24.86 16.17 5.57
CA ASN A 153 -26.12 16.84 5.91
C ASN A 153 -26.84 16.08 7.02
#